data_AF-A0A815HM36-F1
#
_entry.id   AF-A0A815HM36-F1
#
_cell.length_a   1.000
_cell.length_b   1.000
_cell.length_c   1.000
_cell.angle_alpha   90.00
_cell.angle_beta   90.00
_cell.angle_gamma   90.00
#
_symmetry.space_group_name_H-M   'P 1'
#
loop_
_entity.id
_entity.type
_entity.pdbx_description
1 polymer ?
#
loop_
_entity_poly.entity_id
_entity_poly.type
_entity_poly.pdbx_seq_one_letter_code
_entity_poly.pdbx_strand_id
1 'polypeptide(L)'
;MFLPVLLFFIYLPQLQATIPYDGIIHRSTDGSSYAYLSPPRPGNHASFIEQMTPSGTLAVAWFTGGENSPNCSISVSLLEVGSQQFTPGVIVSERVNYSNQNPVLFWDNETQILHLYHSSQLGNAGETHSEIWHVQSKDRGAIWSTPKSFYTIPGAFDRNRIISTWKNDGIIFPCYNTSTNSGYSFILRSNFITSTWTRTDIPTTTNLVQPSIVRLTNSTQLRAFFRDRNAISIYYADSNDDGLTWTTVKPTCLPNNNAGIEAYTLKAGTLIMAFNNHNGTYQPRSPLTVALSYDNGLTWPYQRNIQIHDDDNNTQIGEYSYPSLLQSLWSGSDDNDIHLVYTYDRKTIKYVRFNEKWIKEQ
;
A
#
# COMPACT_ATOMS: atom_id res chain seq x y z
N MET A 1 -14.89 -30.18 -63.57
CA MET A 1 -15.69 -30.24 -62.34
C MET A 1 -14.71 -30.16 -61.17
N PHE A 2 -14.48 -28.96 -60.64
CA PHE A 2 -13.51 -28.73 -59.56
C PHE A 2 -14.21 -28.97 -58.22
N LEU A 3 -13.76 -29.96 -57.44
CA LEU A 3 -14.17 -30.11 -56.05
C LEU A 3 -13.41 -29.09 -55.18
N PRO A 4 -14.08 -28.30 -54.32
CA PRO A 4 -13.38 -27.47 -53.36
C PRO A 4 -12.95 -28.34 -52.17
N VAL A 5 -11.66 -28.28 -51.83
CA VAL A 5 -11.14 -28.84 -50.58
C VAL A 5 -11.54 -27.88 -49.46
N LEU A 6 -12.50 -28.28 -48.62
CA LEU A 6 -12.78 -27.58 -47.37
C LEU A 6 -11.62 -27.83 -46.39
N LEU A 7 -10.79 -26.81 -46.18
CA LEU A 7 -9.84 -26.78 -45.07
C LEU A 7 -10.60 -26.48 -43.78
N PHE A 8 -10.82 -27.49 -42.95
CA PHE A 8 -11.29 -27.31 -41.58
C PHE A 8 -10.12 -26.78 -40.73
N PHE A 9 -10.16 -25.50 -40.38
CA PHE A 9 -9.33 -24.97 -39.31
C PHE A 9 -9.86 -25.51 -37.98
N ILE A 10 -9.16 -26.48 -37.40
CA ILE A 10 -9.39 -26.91 -36.03
C ILE A 10 -8.90 -25.78 -35.12
N TYR A 11 -9.82 -24.98 -34.59
CA TYR A 11 -9.54 -24.04 -33.51
C TYR A 11 -9.29 -24.87 -32.24
N LEU A 12 -8.03 -25.11 -31.91
CA LEU A 12 -7.65 -25.56 -30.58
C LEU A 12 -7.81 -24.35 -29.64
N PRO A 13 -8.71 -24.40 -28.62
CA PRO A 13 -8.72 -23.35 -27.62
C PRO A 13 -7.36 -23.37 -26.92
N GLN A 14 -6.62 -22.26 -26.99
CA GLN A 14 -5.49 -22.08 -26.10
C GLN A 14 -6.03 -22.14 -24.68
N LEU A 15 -5.67 -23.18 -23.94
CA LEU A 15 -5.87 -23.25 -22.50
C LEU A 15 -5.10 -22.07 -21.90
N GLN A 16 -5.82 -21.00 -21.56
CA GLN A 16 -5.25 -19.89 -20.83
C GLN A 16 -4.94 -20.42 -19.43
N ALA A 17 -3.65 -20.61 -19.14
CA ALA A 17 -3.22 -21.06 -17.83
C ALA A 17 -3.61 -20.00 -16.79
N THR A 18 -4.61 -20.29 -15.96
CA THR A 18 -5.00 -19.41 -14.86
C THR A 18 -3.89 -19.42 -13.82
N ILE A 19 -3.34 -18.25 -13.50
CA ILE A 19 -2.34 -18.11 -12.44
C ILE A 19 -2.98 -18.49 -11.10
N PRO A 20 -2.44 -19.47 -10.36
CA PRO A 20 -2.97 -19.84 -9.06
C PRO A 20 -2.71 -18.73 -8.05
N TYR A 21 -3.71 -18.43 -7.23
CA TYR A 21 -3.62 -17.51 -6.09
C TYR A 21 -3.36 -18.33 -4.83
N ASP A 22 -2.18 -18.94 -4.74
CA ASP A 22 -1.83 -19.90 -3.68
C ASP A 22 -0.82 -19.34 -2.66
N GLY A 23 -0.33 -18.12 -2.89
CA GLY A 23 0.65 -17.45 -2.04
C GLY A 23 2.08 -17.98 -2.19
N ILE A 24 2.36 -18.89 -3.13
CA ILE A 24 3.70 -19.45 -3.34
C ILE A 24 4.62 -18.40 -3.97
N ILE A 25 5.83 -18.29 -3.43
CA ILE A 25 6.87 -17.38 -3.92
C ILE A 25 7.62 -18.03 -5.07
N HIS A 26 7.51 -17.42 -6.24
CA HIS A 26 8.23 -17.79 -7.44
C HIS A 26 9.42 -16.85 -7.66
N ARG A 27 10.53 -17.40 -8.14
CA ARG A 27 11.71 -16.61 -8.52
C ARG A 27 11.68 -16.28 -10.01
N SER A 28 11.80 -15.00 -10.33
CA SER A 28 11.90 -14.50 -11.71
C SER A 28 13.32 -14.62 -12.24
N THR A 29 13.45 -14.70 -13.58
CA THR A 29 14.75 -14.72 -14.27
C THR A 29 15.51 -13.40 -14.16
N ASP A 30 14.80 -12.30 -13.90
CA ASP A 30 15.39 -10.97 -13.74
C ASP A 30 15.95 -10.72 -12.32
N GLY A 31 15.91 -11.73 -11.44
CA GLY A 31 16.42 -11.66 -10.07
C GLY A 31 15.37 -11.27 -9.02
N SER A 32 14.18 -10.81 -9.43
CA SER A 32 13.06 -10.58 -8.49
C SER A 32 12.41 -11.90 -8.04
N SER A 33 11.53 -11.82 -7.04
CA SER A 33 10.59 -12.89 -6.70
C SER A 33 9.18 -12.32 -6.60
N TYR A 34 8.16 -13.13 -6.80
CA TYR A 34 6.77 -12.70 -6.69
C TYR A 34 5.85 -13.80 -6.15
N ALA A 35 4.69 -13.41 -5.62
CA ALA A 35 3.62 -14.32 -5.24
C ALA A 35 2.25 -13.66 -5.49
N TYR A 36 1.25 -14.48 -5.76
CA TYR A 36 -0.16 -14.08 -5.81
C TYR A 36 -0.85 -14.60 -4.56
N LEU A 37 -1.27 -13.70 -3.66
CA LEU A 37 -1.83 -14.10 -2.38
C LEU A 37 -3.17 -14.83 -2.58
N SER A 38 -3.52 -15.75 -1.68
CA SER A 38 -4.81 -16.44 -1.70
C SER A 38 -5.89 -15.60 -1.00
N PRO A 39 -6.83 -14.96 -1.73
CA PRO A 39 -7.85 -14.15 -1.10
C PRO A 39 -8.97 -15.01 -0.48
N PRO A 40 -9.58 -14.58 0.64
CA PRO A 40 -10.71 -15.30 1.22
C PRO A 40 -12.01 -15.10 0.43
N ARG A 41 -12.13 -14.01 -0.34
CA ARG A 41 -13.31 -13.65 -1.13
C ARG A 41 -12.91 -12.85 -2.40
N PRO A 42 -13.79 -12.74 -3.40
CA PRO A 42 -13.58 -11.85 -4.55
C PRO A 42 -13.55 -10.37 -4.17
N GLY A 43 -12.86 -9.56 -4.99
CA GLY A 43 -12.65 -8.13 -4.78
C GLY A 43 -11.61 -7.90 -3.71
N ASN A 44 -10.37 -7.60 -4.09
CA ASN A 44 -9.24 -7.47 -3.17
C ASN A 44 -8.46 -6.20 -3.51
N HIS A 45 -8.33 -5.27 -2.57
CA HIS A 45 -7.75 -3.96 -2.86
C HIS A 45 -7.12 -3.31 -1.62
N ALA A 46 -6.33 -2.27 -1.85
CA ALA A 46 -5.64 -1.47 -0.84
C ALA A 46 -4.74 -2.30 0.09
N SER A 47 -3.72 -2.95 -0.47
CA SER A 47 -2.78 -3.77 0.30
C SER A 47 -1.80 -2.95 1.15
N PHE A 48 -1.35 -3.51 2.26
CA PHE A 48 -0.33 -2.94 3.14
C PHE A 48 0.60 -4.03 3.66
N ILE A 49 1.89 -3.74 3.83
CA ILE A 49 2.87 -4.71 4.34
C ILE A 49 3.63 -4.17 5.56
N GLU A 50 3.83 -5.04 6.55
CA GLU A 50 4.64 -4.78 7.73
C GLU A 50 5.51 -5.99 8.10
N GLN A 51 6.67 -5.76 8.72
CA GLN A 51 7.53 -6.81 9.26
C GLN A 51 7.54 -6.77 10.79
N MET A 52 7.30 -7.93 11.40
CA MET A 52 7.38 -8.10 12.84
C MET A 52 8.82 -8.45 13.24
N THR A 53 9.42 -7.67 14.15
CA THR A 53 10.75 -7.97 14.72
C THR A 53 10.61 -8.46 16.16
N PRO A 54 11.45 -9.41 16.63
CA PRO A 54 12.61 -9.96 15.95
C PRO A 54 12.33 -11.18 15.07
N SER A 55 11.07 -11.63 14.93
CA SER A 55 10.77 -12.86 14.18
C SER A 55 11.10 -12.78 12.70
N GLY A 56 11.05 -11.59 12.11
CA GLY A 56 11.25 -11.33 10.67
C GLY A 56 10.02 -11.66 9.80
N THR A 57 8.97 -12.21 10.41
CA THR A 57 7.68 -12.53 9.76
C THR A 57 7.08 -11.30 9.08
N LEU A 58 6.63 -11.45 7.84
CA LEU A 58 5.88 -10.41 7.13
C LEU A 58 4.37 -10.61 7.32
N ALA A 59 3.65 -9.53 7.57
CA ALA A 59 2.21 -9.46 7.52
C ALA A 59 1.78 -8.60 6.34
N VAL A 60 0.85 -9.12 5.53
CA VAL A 60 0.21 -8.41 4.43
C VAL A 60 -1.28 -8.29 4.73
N ALA A 61 -1.79 -7.06 4.79
CA ALA A 61 -3.21 -6.77 4.97
C ALA A 61 -3.81 -6.19 3.69
N TRP A 62 -5.08 -6.44 3.42
CA TRP A 62 -5.86 -5.80 2.35
C TRP A 62 -7.34 -5.85 2.69
N PHE A 63 -8.17 -5.05 2.02
CA PHE A 63 -9.60 -5.26 2.13
C PHE A 63 -10.11 -6.23 1.06
N THR A 64 -11.10 -7.03 1.43
CA THR A 64 -11.73 -8.04 0.58
C THR A 64 -13.25 -7.86 0.58
N GLY A 65 -13.88 -8.07 -0.57
CA GLY A 65 -15.25 -7.66 -0.87
C GLY A 65 -15.31 -6.41 -1.76
N GLY A 66 -16.53 -5.98 -2.08
CA GLY A 66 -16.74 -4.80 -2.91
C GLY A 66 -16.31 -3.51 -2.19
N GLU A 67 -15.57 -2.65 -2.88
CA GLU A 67 -15.29 -1.30 -2.38
C GLU A 67 -16.60 -0.56 -2.11
N ASN A 68 -16.67 0.15 -0.99
CA ASN A 68 -17.87 0.81 -0.46
C ASN A 68 -19.07 -0.11 -0.23
N SER A 69 -18.94 -1.43 -0.39
CA SER A 69 -20.05 -2.37 -0.27
C SER A 69 -20.23 -2.83 1.19
N PRO A 70 -21.46 -3.17 1.59
CA PRO A 70 -21.71 -3.85 2.86
C PRO A 70 -20.85 -5.10 3.03
N ASN A 71 -20.33 -5.32 4.23
CA ASN A 71 -19.52 -6.47 4.63
C ASN A 71 -18.16 -6.57 3.91
N CYS A 72 -17.68 -5.48 3.31
CA CYS A 72 -16.27 -5.38 2.92
C CYS A 72 -15.41 -5.45 4.20
N SER A 73 -14.40 -6.31 4.17
CA SER A 73 -13.68 -6.80 5.35
C SER A 73 -12.19 -6.62 5.21
N ILE A 74 -11.45 -6.61 6.31
CA ILE A 74 -9.99 -6.64 6.28
C ILE A 74 -9.50 -8.08 6.41
N SER A 75 -8.62 -8.48 5.50
CA SER A 75 -7.93 -9.76 5.47
C SER A 75 -6.44 -9.58 5.77
N VAL A 76 -5.82 -10.57 6.40
CA VAL A 76 -4.38 -10.65 6.65
C VAL A 76 -3.82 -11.99 6.18
N SER A 77 -2.61 -11.97 5.64
CA SER A 77 -1.79 -13.15 5.32
C SER A 77 -0.39 -12.96 5.88
N LEU A 78 0.23 -14.06 6.29
CA LEU A 78 1.54 -14.08 6.93
C LEU A 78 2.57 -14.84 6.08
N LEU A 79 3.81 -14.37 6.09
CA LEU A 79 4.97 -15.10 5.60
C LEU A 79 5.99 -15.22 6.73
N GLU A 80 6.12 -16.42 7.29
CA GLU A 80 7.15 -16.74 8.27
C GLU A 80 8.54 -16.78 7.64
N VAL A 81 9.56 -16.43 8.41
CA VAL A 81 10.95 -16.50 7.94
C VAL A 81 11.30 -17.92 7.52
N GLY A 82 11.90 -18.06 6.34
CA GLY A 82 12.24 -19.35 5.74
C GLY A 82 11.08 -20.05 5.00
N SER A 83 9.84 -19.55 5.11
CA SER A 83 8.73 -20.02 4.29
C SER A 83 8.88 -19.55 2.84
N GLN A 84 8.38 -20.36 1.90
CA GLN A 84 8.23 -19.99 0.48
C GLN A 84 6.76 -19.76 0.12
N GLN A 85 5.87 -19.66 1.09
CA GLN A 85 4.44 -19.52 0.86
C GLN A 85 3.81 -18.64 1.93
N PHE A 86 3.04 -17.65 1.47
CA PHE A 86 2.12 -16.87 2.30
C PHE A 86 0.94 -17.74 2.75
N THR A 87 0.50 -17.59 3.99
CA THR A 87 -0.74 -18.24 4.44
C THR A 87 -1.93 -17.77 3.61
N PRO A 88 -3.02 -18.55 3.49
CA PRO A 88 -4.28 -18.01 2.98
C PRO A 88 -4.72 -16.77 3.76
N GLY A 89 -5.36 -15.83 3.07
CA GLY A 89 -5.91 -14.64 3.71
C GLY A 89 -7.00 -15.02 4.71
N VAL A 90 -6.90 -14.48 5.93
CA VAL A 90 -7.90 -14.65 6.99
C VAL A 90 -8.57 -13.31 7.29
N ILE A 91 -9.89 -13.30 7.43
CA ILE A 91 -10.63 -12.09 7.79
C ILE A 91 -10.38 -11.77 9.27
N VAL A 92 -9.86 -10.57 9.54
CA VAL A 92 -9.51 -10.10 10.89
C VAL A 92 -10.39 -8.96 11.38
N SER A 93 -11.12 -8.30 10.49
CA SER A 93 -12.10 -7.26 10.84
C SER A 93 -13.25 -7.22 9.83
N GLU A 94 -14.46 -7.52 10.29
CA GLU A 94 -15.71 -7.38 9.54
C GLU A 94 -16.74 -6.74 10.46
N ARG A 95 -17.48 -5.77 9.93
CA ARG A 95 -18.62 -5.14 10.62
C ARG A 95 -19.84 -5.30 9.74
N VAL A 96 -20.91 -5.90 10.29
CA VAL A 96 -22.15 -6.15 9.54
C VAL A 96 -22.70 -4.84 8.98
N ASN A 97 -22.97 -4.81 7.67
CA ASN A 97 -23.42 -3.66 6.88
C ASN A 97 -22.40 -2.53 6.64
N TYR A 98 -21.19 -2.61 7.21
CA TYR A 98 -20.15 -1.61 7.00
C TYR A 98 -19.16 -2.06 5.92
N SER A 99 -18.48 -1.10 5.32
CA SER A 99 -17.35 -1.31 4.44
C SER A 99 -16.06 -0.97 5.20
N ASN A 100 -15.24 -1.96 5.48
CA ASN A 100 -13.90 -1.77 6.07
C ASN A 100 -12.86 -1.68 4.94
N GLN A 101 -11.99 -0.66 4.94
CA GLN A 101 -11.07 -0.39 3.83
C GLN A 101 -9.70 0.13 4.30
N ASN A 102 -8.75 0.30 3.37
CA ASN A 102 -7.45 0.93 3.58
C ASN A 102 -6.68 0.51 4.85
N PRO A 103 -6.40 -0.80 5.05
CA PRO A 103 -5.68 -1.24 6.23
C PRO A 103 -4.27 -0.62 6.31
N VAL A 104 -3.84 -0.28 7.52
CA VAL A 104 -2.48 0.12 7.89
C VAL A 104 -2.02 -0.76 9.05
N LEU A 105 -0.99 -1.56 8.81
CA LEU A 105 -0.34 -2.35 9.86
C LEU A 105 0.72 -1.50 10.56
N PHE A 106 0.91 -1.75 11.85
CA PHE A 106 2.00 -1.17 12.63
C PHE A 106 2.47 -2.18 13.67
N TRP A 107 3.75 -2.55 13.58
CA TRP A 107 4.38 -3.41 14.58
C TRP A 107 5.00 -2.57 15.69
N ASP A 108 4.45 -2.68 16.89
CA ASP A 108 5.01 -2.02 18.07
C ASP A 108 6.14 -2.89 18.65
N ASN A 109 7.39 -2.44 18.45
CA ASN A 109 8.55 -3.16 18.93
C ASN A 109 8.67 -3.17 20.46
N GLU A 110 8.09 -2.20 21.17
CA GLU A 110 8.15 -2.15 22.63
C GLU A 110 7.18 -3.15 23.25
N THR A 111 5.94 -3.18 22.76
CA THR A 111 4.89 -4.05 23.31
C THR A 111 4.80 -5.41 22.63
N GLN A 112 5.46 -5.58 21.48
CA GLN A 112 5.40 -6.77 20.63
C GLN A 112 3.95 -7.08 20.18
N ILE A 113 3.18 -6.02 19.91
CA ILE A 113 1.80 -6.11 19.44
C ILE A 113 1.75 -5.68 17.96
N LEU A 114 1.04 -6.45 17.15
CA LEU A 114 0.70 -6.06 15.79
C LEU A 114 -0.62 -5.29 15.82
N HIS A 115 -0.56 -4.01 15.50
CA HIS A 115 -1.72 -3.15 15.35
C HIS A 115 -2.17 -3.13 13.88
N LEU A 116 -3.48 -3.05 13.66
CA LEU A 116 -4.08 -2.80 12.36
C LEU A 116 -5.14 -1.72 12.50
N TYR A 117 -4.93 -0.63 11.78
CA TYR A 117 -5.90 0.43 11.57
C TYR A 117 -6.57 0.25 10.22
N HIS A 118 -7.83 0.66 10.11
CA HIS A 118 -8.53 0.65 8.84
C HIS A 118 -9.68 1.65 8.87
N SER A 119 -10.05 2.19 7.71
CA SER A 119 -11.22 3.04 7.59
C SER A 119 -12.50 2.20 7.60
N SER A 120 -13.61 2.78 8.04
CA SER A 120 -14.90 2.10 8.06
C SER A 120 -16.07 3.07 7.96
N GLN A 121 -16.99 2.79 7.04
CA GLN A 121 -18.23 3.55 6.81
C GLN A 121 -19.39 2.59 6.58
N LEU A 122 -20.63 3.07 6.74
CA LEU A 122 -21.81 2.28 6.35
C LEU A 122 -21.73 1.98 4.84
N GLY A 123 -21.99 0.74 4.45
CA GLY A 123 -21.97 0.33 3.05
C GLY A 123 -22.94 1.19 2.21
N ASN A 124 -22.48 1.58 1.03
CA ASN A 124 -23.18 2.45 0.07
C ASN A 124 -23.51 3.87 0.58
N ALA A 125 -23.05 4.27 1.78
CA ALA A 125 -23.34 5.59 2.34
C ALA A 125 -22.35 6.69 1.88
N GLY A 126 -21.33 6.32 1.10
CA GLY A 126 -20.23 7.21 0.70
C GLY A 126 -19.18 7.40 1.80
N GLU A 127 -18.08 8.05 1.43
CA GLU A 127 -16.88 8.17 2.27
C GLU A 127 -16.99 9.25 3.36
N THR A 128 -17.94 10.20 3.23
CA THR A 128 -18.04 11.39 4.10
C THR A 128 -18.29 11.09 5.58
N HIS A 129 -18.77 9.88 5.90
CA HIS A 129 -19.05 9.41 7.25
C HIS A 129 -18.07 8.34 7.74
N SER A 130 -16.95 8.14 7.04
CA SER A 130 -15.91 7.20 7.47
C SER A 130 -15.28 7.61 8.80
N GLU A 131 -14.88 6.60 9.56
CA GLU A 131 -14.06 6.71 10.77
C GLU A 131 -12.88 5.74 10.66
N ILE A 132 -11.86 5.90 11.50
CA ILE A 132 -10.77 4.93 11.61
C ILE A 132 -11.06 3.98 12.77
N TRP A 133 -10.89 2.69 12.51
CA TRP A 133 -11.10 1.58 13.42
C TRP A 133 -9.79 0.83 13.66
N HIS A 134 -9.73 0.10 14.76
CA HIS A 134 -8.53 -0.59 15.23
C HIS A 134 -8.85 -2.03 15.65
N VAL A 135 -7.99 -2.95 15.21
CA VAL A 135 -7.83 -4.31 15.77
C VAL A 135 -6.35 -4.56 16.05
N GLN A 136 -6.07 -5.50 16.92
CA GLN A 136 -4.69 -5.86 17.26
C GLN A 136 -4.53 -7.36 17.49
N SER A 137 -3.33 -7.85 17.30
CA SER A 137 -2.91 -9.20 17.65
C SER A 137 -1.74 -9.17 18.62
N LYS A 138 -1.86 -9.95 19.70
CA LYS A 138 -0.81 -10.12 20.73
C LYS A 138 0.05 -11.37 20.51
N ASP A 139 -0.28 -12.15 19.49
CA ASP A 139 0.34 -13.43 19.14
C ASP A 139 0.77 -13.46 17.67
N ARG A 140 1.30 -12.32 17.20
CA ARG A 140 1.94 -12.16 15.87
C ARG A 140 1.03 -12.50 14.69
N GLY A 141 -0.23 -12.08 14.76
CA GLY A 141 -1.21 -12.19 13.69
C GLY A 141 -2.05 -13.47 13.71
N ALA A 142 -1.88 -14.35 14.70
CA ALA A 142 -2.67 -15.58 14.79
C ALA A 142 -4.11 -15.33 15.28
N ILE A 143 -4.28 -14.51 16.32
CA ILE A 143 -5.58 -14.14 16.89
C ILE A 143 -5.71 -12.62 16.97
N TRP A 144 -6.89 -12.12 16.59
CA TRP A 144 -7.19 -10.69 16.53
C TRP A 144 -8.28 -10.31 17.53
N SER A 145 -8.15 -9.12 18.11
CA SER A 145 -9.18 -8.54 18.98
C SER A 145 -10.44 -8.17 18.22
N THR A 146 -11.56 -8.02 18.93
CA THR A 146 -12.76 -7.38 18.37
C THR A 146 -12.47 -5.94 17.89
N PRO A 147 -12.98 -5.52 16.71
CA PRO A 147 -12.82 -4.16 16.22
C PRO A 147 -13.35 -3.10 17.17
N LYS A 148 -12.60 -2.01 17.32
CA LYS A 148 -12.97 -0.84 18.12
C LYS A 148 -12.78 0.44 17.31
N SER A 149 -13.62 1.45 17.55
CA SER A 149 -13.39 2.76 16.96
C SER A 149 -12.12 3.38 17.54
N PHE A 150 -11.33 4.03 16.68
CA PHE A 150 -10.07 4.67 17.03
C PHE A 150 -10.16 6.19 16.85
N TYR A 151 -10.66 6.66 15.71
CA TYR A 151 -10.79 8.09 15.41
C TYR A 151 -12.12 8.36 14.71
N THR A 152 -13.05 8.96 15.46
CA THR A 152 -14.47 9.11 15.09
C THR A 152 -14.80 10.43 14.39
N ILE A 153 -13.79 11.17 13.90
CA ILE A 153 -14.07 12.39 13.14
C ILE A 153 -14.62 11.98 11.77
N PRO A 154 -15.84 12.43 11.38
CA PRO A 154 -16.45 12.02 10.12
C PRO A 154 -15.58 12.30 8.90
N GLY A 155 -15.53 11.33 8.00
CA GLY A 155 -14.75 11.35 6.78
C GLY A 155 -13.27 11.05 7.02
N ALA A 156 -12.85 10.60 8.20
CA ALA A 156 -11.47 10.25 8.45
C ALA A 156 -11.09 8.92 7.78
N PHE A 157 -9.90 8.91 7.20
CA PHE A 157 -9.28 7.74 6.60
C PHE A 157 -7.79 7.69 6.91
N ASP A 158 -7.30 6.48 7.03
CA ASP A 158 -5.90 6.07 6.99
C ASP A 158 -5.56 5.45 5.62
N ARG A 159 -4.26 5.29 5.34
CA ARG A 159 -3.79 4.49 4.19
C ARG A 159 -2.30 4.15 4.22
N ASN A 160 -1.45 5.11 4.54
CA ASN A 160 0.00 4.98 4.44
C ASN A 160 0.66 4.87 5.82
N ARG A 161 1.92 4.41 5.81
CA ARG A 161 2.68 3.96 6.98
C ARG A 161 2.72 4.93 8.17
N ILE A 162 2.49 4.38 9.37
CA ILE A 162 2.81 5.01 10.66
C ILE A 162 4.33 5.01 10.84
N ILE A 163 4.90 6.16 11.22
CA ILE A 163 6.34 6.30 11.46
C ILE A 163 6.61 6.77 12.89
N SER A 164 7.78 6.42 13.43
CA SER A 164 8.23 6.94 14.74
C SER A 164 8.67 8.40 14.64
N THR A 165 8.56 9.14 15.74
CA THR A 165 9.21 10.45 15.92
C THR A 165 10.72 10.31 15.85
N TRP A 166 11.44 11.42 15.64
CA TRP A 166 12.90 11.38 15.49
C TRP A 166 13.61 10.74 16.69
N LYS A 167 13.13 11.02 17.91
CA LYS A 167 13.71 10.48 19.15
C LYS A 167 13.19 9.09 19.51
N ASN A 168 12.32 8.51 18.70
CA ASN A 168 11.59 7.27 18.99
C ASN A 168 10.83 7.33 20.34
N ASP A 169 10.33 8.51 20.70
CA ASP A 169 9.53 8.78 21.90
C ASP A 169 8.05 9.04 21.57
N GLY A 170 7.65 8.71 20.34
CA GLY A 170 6.34 8.96 19.79
C GLY A 170 6.16 8.38 18.39
N ILE A 171 4.95 8.57 17.88
CA ILE A 171 4.47 8.05 16.60
C ILE A 171 3.70 9.12 15.85
N ILE A 172 3.77 9.04 14.53
CA ILE A 172 3.13 9.92 13.55
C ILE A 172 2.32 9.05 12.61
N PHE A 173 1.01 9.28 12.57
CA PHE A 173 0.06 8.56 11.73
C PHE A 173 -0.46 9.47 10.63
N PRO A 174 -0.05 9.27 9.37
CA PRO A 174 -0.59 10.02 8.24
C PRO A 174 -2.07 9.69 8.01
N CYS A 175 -2.90 10.72 7.89
CA CYS A 175 -4.35 10.58 7.71
C CYS A 175 -4.86 11.58 6.66
N TYR A 176 -6.08 11.35 6.19
CA TYR A 176 -6.78 12.31 5.35
C TYR A 176 -8.26 12.33 5.69
N ASN A 177 -8.94 13.37 5.23
CA ASN A 177 -10.37 13.54 5.45
C ASN A 177 -11.10 13.72 4.12
N THR A 178 -12.28 13.12 4.00
CA THR A 178 -13.15 13.15 2.80
C THR A 178 -14.55 13.68 3.10
N SER A 179 -14.74 14.37 4.22
CA SER A 179 -16.01 15.06 4.53
C SER A 179 -16.39 16.12 3.49
N THR A 180 -15.41 16.59 2.71
CA THR A 180 -15.62 17.42 1.51
C THR A 180 -15.26 16.62 0.25
N ASN A 181 -15.88 16.95 -0.88
CA ASN A 181 -15.60 16.29 -2.17
C ASN A 181 -14.11 16.32 -2.56
N SER A 182 -13.40 17.39 -2.21
CA SER A 182 -11.97 17.53 -2.50
C SER A 182 -11.08 16.76 -1.52
N GLY A 183 -11.48 16.66 -0.26
CA GLY A 183 -10.66 16.12 0.82
C GLY A 183 -9.37 16.90 1.09
N TYR A 184 -8.70 16.55 2.20
CA TYR A 184 -7.46 17.18 2.65
C TYR A 184 -6.65 16.24 3.55
N SER A 185 -5.36 16.53 3.77
CA SER A 185 -4.44 15.70 4.55
C SER A 185 -4.08 16.32 5.90
N PHE A 186 -3.85 15.46 6.89
CA PHE A 186 -3.38 15.83 8.22
C PHE A 186 -2.55 14.68 8.81
N ILE A 187 -1.92 14.90 9.95
CA ILE A 187 -1.31 13.83 10.72
C ILE A 187 -1.92 13.76 12.11
N LEU A 188 -1.94 12.58 12.68
CA LEU A 188 -2.13 12.37 14.11
C LEU A 188 -0.76 12.08 14.74
N ARG A 189 -0.51 12.62 15.93
CA ARG A 189 0.71 12.37 16.70
C ARG A 189 0.40 11.90 18.11
N SER A 190 1.18 10.99 18.63
CA SER A 190 1.10 10.60 20.04
C SER A 190 2.47 10.16 20.56
N ASN A 191 2.64 10.13 21.88
CA ASN A 191 3.85 9.58 22.52
C ASN A 191 3.83 8.04 22.53
N PHE A 192 2.63 7.46 22.65
CA PHE A 192 2.44 6.01 22.64
C PHE A 192 1.18 5.66 21.86
N ILE A 193 1.12 4.45 21.31
CA ILE A 193 -0.03 3.97 20.53
C ILE A 193 -1.34 4.00 21.32
N THR A 194 -1.26 3.84 22.65
CA THR A 194 -2.40 3.84 23.58
C THR A 194 -2.71 5.22 24.18
N SER A 195 -1.94 6.25 23.85
CA SER A 195 -2.12 7.60 24.38
C SER A 195 -3.07 8.44 23.53
N THR A 196 -3.39 9.64 24.00
CA THR A 196 -4.18 10.62 23.24
C THR A 196 -3.42 11.05 21.99
N TRP A 197 -4.14 11.16 20.88
CA TRP A 197 -3.59 11.62 19.61
C TRP A 197 -3.91 13.09 19.38
N THR A 198 -2.89 13.86 19.01
CA THR A 198 -3.00 15.27 18.64
C THR A 198 -2.96 15.40 17.13
N ARG A 199 -3.93 16.12 16.57
CA ARG A 199 -3.97 16.41 15.14
C ARG A 199 -3.10 17.60 14.79
N THR A 200 -2.34 17.48 13.71
CA THR A 200 -1.64 18.58 13.04
C THR A 200 -2.06 18.63 11.58
N ASP A 201 -2.57 19.77 11.14
CA ASP A 201 -2.97 19.97 9.74
C ASP A 201 -1.76 20.22 8.84
N ILE A 202 -1.84 19.70 7.61
CA ILE A 202 -0.89 20.06 6.55
C ILE A 202 -1.56 21.11 5.67
N PRO A 203 -1.03 22.34 5.60
CA PRO A 203 -1.69 23.44 4.91
C PRO A 203 -1.78 23.19 3.40
N THR A 204 -2.78 23.79 2.76
CA THR A 204 -2.91 23.81 1.28
C THR A 204 -3.04 22.43 0.61
N THR A 205 -3.63 21.44 1.29
CA THR A 205 -3.80 20.06 0.79
C THR A 205 -5.17 19.75 0.17
N THR A 206 -5.94 20.74 -0.26
CA THR A 206 -7.21 20.51 -0.98
C THR A 206 -6.98 19.63 -2.21
N ASN A 207 -7.73 18.53 -2.38
CA ASN A 207 -7.52 17.50 -3.41
C ASN A 207 -6.26 16.64 -3.24
N LEU A 208 -5.44 16.89 -2.22
CA LEU A 208 -4.23 16.14 -1.92
C LEU A 208 -4.46 15.25 -0.70
N VAL A 209 -4.54 13.94 -0.93
CA VAL A 209 -4.94 12.95 0.08
C VAL A 209 -3.97 11.78 0.14
N GLN A 210 -4.20 10.86 1.09
CA GLN A 210 -3.36 9.68 1.31
C GLN A 210 -1.88 10.07 1.45
N PRO A 211 -1.53 10.93 2.44
CA PRO A 211 -0.16 11.39 2.61
C PRO A 211 0.76 10.22 2.94
N SER A 212 1.84 10.04 2.18
CA SER A 212 2.93 9.13 2.50
C SER A 212 4.07 9.93 3.11
N ILE A 213 4.39 9.68 4.38
CA ILE A 213 5.39 10.47 5.10
C ILE A 213 6.66 9.65 5.27
N VAL A 214 7.78 10.26 4.91
CA VAL A 214 9.12 9.70 5.06
C VAL A 214 9.98 10.61 5.92
N ARG A 215 10.86 10.00 6.70
CA ARG A 215 11.89 10.73 7.44
C ARG A 215 13.13 10.87 6.57
N LEU A 216 13.63 12.10 6.46
CA LEU A 216 14.90 12.35 5.79
C LEU A 216 16.04 11.99 6.75
N THR A 217 17.04 11.30 6.22
CA THR A 217 18.07 10.58 6.98
C THR A 217 18.67 11.39 8.12
N ASN A 218 18.70 10.78 9.31
CA ASN A 218 19.31 11.30 10.53
C ASN A 218 18.84 12.70 10.97
N SER A 219 17.54 13.01 10.79
CA SER A 219 17.02 14.33 11.12
C SER A 219 15.56 14.35 11.61
N THR A 220 15.16 15.50 12.18
CA THR A 220 13.75 15.86 12.44
C THR A 220 12.99 16.19 11.17
N GLN A 221 13.66 16.22 10.00
CA GLN A 221 13.01 16.60 8.75
C GLN A 221 12.16 15.45 8.22
N LEU A 222 10.92 15.78 7.89
CA LEU A 222 9.98 14.89 7.23
C LEU A 222 9.62 15.46 5.87
N ARG A 223 9.35 14.56 4.93
CA ARG A 223 8.70 14.89 3.67
C ARG A 223 7.43 14.07 3.54
N ALA A 224 6.31 14.75 3.31
CA ALA A 224 5.05 14.12 2.96
C ALA A 224 4.87 14.19 1.44
N PHE A 225 4.52 13.07 0.81
CA PHE A 225 4.08 12.99 -0.59
C PHE A 225 2.58 12.72 -0.66
N PHE A 226 1.89 13.27 -1.64
CA PHE A 226 0.43 13.21 -1.74
C PHE A 226 -0.03 12.63 -3.07
N ARG A 227 -1.07 11.80 -3.00
CA ARG A 227 -1.92 11.49 -4.14
C ARG A 227 -2.72 12.73 -4.50
N ASP A 228 -2.81 13.02 -5.80
CA ASP A 228 -3.57 14.15 -6.33
C ASP A 228 -4.87 13.68 -7.00
N ARG A 229 -6.01 14.11 -6.46
CA ARG A 229 -7.32 13.81 -7.04
C ARG A 229 -7.55 14.46 -8.39
N ASN A 230 -6.82 15.53 -8.71
CA ASN A 230 -6.89 16.19 -10.02
C ASN A 230 -6.10 15.43 -11.10
N ALA A 231 -5.36 14.39 -10.72
CA ALA A 231 -4.58 13.55 -11.64
C ALA A 231 -3.54 14.33 -12.47
N ILE A 232 -2.82 15.26 -11.83
CA ILE A 232 -1.79 16.11 -12.46
C ILE A 232 -0.37 15.68 -12.06
N SER A 233 -0.09 15.53 -10.76
CA SER A 233 1.26 15.28 -10.27
C SER A 233 1.23 14.73 -8.84
N ILE A 234 2.29 14.02 -8.44
CA ILE A 234 2.55 13.80 -7.01
C ILE A 234 3.06 15.12 -6.42
N TYR A 235 2.44 15.57 -5.34
CA TYR A 235 2.88 16.76 -4.60
C TYR A 235 3.69 16.35 -3.37
N TYR A 236 4.49 17.28 -2.84
CA TYR A 236 5.16 17.13 -1.56
C TYR A 236 5.06 18.36 -0.68
N ALA A 237 5.22 18.18 0.63
CA ALA A 237 5.41 19.23 1.63
C ALA A 237 6.47 18.78 2.64
N ASP A 238 7.18 19.72 3.22
CA ASP A 238 8.27 19.45 4.16
C ASP A 238 7.88 19.89 5.58
N SER A 239 8.40 19.18 6.57
CA SER A 239 8.40 19.61 7.97
C SER A 239 9.84 19.57 8.49
N ASN A 240 10.25 20.61 9.22
CA ASN A 240 11.60 20.70 9.81
C ASN A 240 11.61 20.38 11.32
N ASP A 241 10.43 20.20 11.91
CA ASP A 241 10.19 20.08 13.35
C ASP A 241 9.38 18.82 13.67
N ASP A 242 9.71 17.73 12.97
CA ASP A 242 9.17 16.39 13.19
C ASP A 242 7.65 16.31 13.04
N GLY A 243 7.09 17.08 12.11
CA GLY A 243 5.67 17.13 11.78
C GLY A 243 4.86 18.10 12.63
N LEU A 244 5.47 18.99 13.43
CA LEU A 244 4.70 20.01 14.18
C LEU A 244 4.17 21.11 13.26
N THR A 245 4.95 21.51 12.27
CA THR A 245 4.57 22.46 11.23
C THR A 245 5.00 21.96 9.86
N TRP A 246 4.29 22.44 8.83
CA TRP A 246 4.48 21.99 7.45
C TRP A 246 4.54 23.20 6.50
N THR A 247 5.38 23.09 5.48
CA THR A 247 5.39 24.05 4.36
C THR A 247 4.12 23.93 3.53
N THR A 248 3.89 24.89 2.64
CA THR A 248 2.94 24.71 1.54
C THR A 248 3.41 23.61 0.59
N VAL A 249 2.44 23.02 -0.12
CA VAL A 249 2.71 21.93 -1.07
C VAL A 249 3.37 22.42 -2.36
N LYS A 250 4.20 21.58 -2.97
CA LYS A 250 4.87 21.81 -4.26
C LYS A 250 4.77 20.56 -5.13
N PRO A 251 4.64 20.68 -6.46
CA PRO A 251 4.66 19.52 -7.33
C PRO A 251 6.05 18.88 -7.38
N THR A 252 6.10 17.56 -7.55
CA THR A 252 7.30 16.84 -7.96
C THR A 252 7.37 16.78 -9.49
N CYS A 253 8.42 16.18 -10.05
CA CYS A 253 8.45 15.81 -11.47
C CYS A 253 7.67 14.51 -11.78
N LEU A 254 7.17 13.79 -10.77
CA LEU A 254 6.45 12.54 -10.97
C LEU A 254 4.96 12.80 -11.28
N PRO A 255 4.39 12.06 -12.25
CA PRO A 255 2.96 12.12 -12.55
C PRO A 255 2.11 11.45 -11.47
N ASN A 256 0.82 11.78 -11.46
CA ASN A 256 -0.18 11.03 -10.69
C ASN A 256 -1.50 10.98 -11.45
N ASN A 257 -2.13 9.82 -11.50
CA ASN A 257 -3.40 9.56 -12.18
C ASN A 257 -4.58 9.42 -11.19
N ASN A 258 -4.49 10.04 -10.00
CA ASN A 258 -5.41 9.79 -8.87
C ASN A 258 -5.37 8.33 -8.35
N ALA A 259 -4.24 7.65 -8.50
CA ALA A 259 -3.95 6.40 -7.80
C ALA A 259 -3.18 6.64 -6.50
N GLY A 260 -3.34 5.71 -5.56
CA GLY A 260 -2.54 5.68 -4.33
C GLY A 260 -1.05 5.52 -4.63
N ILE A 261 -0.23 6.15 -3.80
CA ILE A 261 1.23 6.13 -3.84
C ILE A 261 1.75 5.74 -2.46
N GLU A 262 2.94 5.13 -2.40
CA GLU A 262 3.68 5.02 -1.14
C GLU A 262 5.15 5.34 -1.38
N ALA A 263 5.71 6.14 -0.48
CA ALA A 263 7.12 6.48 -0.39
C ALA A 263 7.73 5.85 0.87
N TYR A 264 8.99 5.43 0.79
CA TYR A 264 9.71 4.82 1.91
C TYR A 264 11.18 5.26 1.92
N THR A 265 11.76 5.49 3.10
CA THR A 265 13.20 5.74 3.26
C THR A 265 13.92 4.41 3.49
N LEU A 266 14.76 4.00 2.54
CA LEU A 266 15.60 2.81 2.68
C LEU A 266 16.69 3.05 3.74
N LYS A 267 17.27 1.98 4.28
CA LYS A 267 18.36 1.99 5.27
C LYS A 267 19.53 2.91 4.87
N ALA A 268 19.86 2.97 3.59
CA ALA A 268 20.92 3.82 3.04
C ALA A 268 20.55 5.32 2.95
N GLY A 269 19.30 5.68 3.28
CA GLY A 269 18.76 7.04 3.14
C GLY A 269 18.16 7.35 1.76
N THR A 270 18.29 6.45 0.80
CA THR A 270 17.63 6.53 -0.51
C THR A 270 16.12 6.52 -0.33
N LEU A 271 15.41 7.44 -0.98
CA LEU A 271 13.95 7.36 -1.06
C LEU A 271 13.54 6.46 -2.21
N ILE A 272 12.57 5.58 -1.96
CA ILE A 272 11.85 4.83 -2.98
C ILE A 272 10.40 5.29 -3.04
N MET A 273 9.84 5.38 -4.25
CA MET A 273 8.43 5.69 -4.52
C MET A 273 7.81 4.58 -5.36
N ALA A 274 6.64 4.09 -4.97
CA ALA A 274 5.77 3.29 -5.81
C ALA A 274 4.55 4.10 -6.25
N PHE A 275 4.31 4.20 -7.55
CA PHE A 275 3.29 5.06 -8.14
C PHE A 275 2.88 4.58 -9.54
N ASN A 276 1.76 5.08 -10.06
CA ASN A 276 1.39 4.85 -11.45
C ASN A 276 1.97 5.95 -12.35
N ASN A 277 2.79 5.55 -13.33
CA ASN A 277 3.63 6.49 -14.09
C ASN A 277 2.91 7.07 -15.31
N HIS A 278 1.76 7.70 -15.08
CA HIS A 278 1.06 8.50 -16.09
C HIS A 278 0.13 9.53 -15.42
N ASN A 279 -0.29 10.53 -16.21
CA ASN A 279 -1.25 11.55 -15.79
C ASN A 279 -2.65 11.25 -16.31
N GLY A 280 -3.64 11.94 -15.74
CA GLY A 280 -5.05 11.85 -16.14
C GLY A 280 -5.69 10.51 -15.79
N THR A 281 -7.02 10.46 -15.90
CA THR A 281 -7.84 9.29 -15.52
C THR A 281 -8.33 8.47 -16.71
N TYR A 282 -7.78 8.73 -17.90
CA TYR A 282 -8.23 8.13 -19.16
C TYR A 282 -7.76 6.68 -19.37
N GLN A 283 -6.77 6.23 -18.59
CA GLN A 283 -6.25 4.87 -18.62
C GLN A 283 -6.49 4.19 -17.25
N PRO A 284 -6.66 2.86 -17.22
CA PRO A 284 -6.54 2.07 -16.00
C PRO A 284 -5.19 2.36 -15.31
N ARG A 285 -5.11 2.15 -14.00
CA ARG A 285 -3.92 2.45 -13.20
C ARG A 285 -2.73 1.55 -13.59
N SER A 286 -2.04 1.89 -14.67
CA SER A 286 -0.92 1.17 -15.26
C SER A 286 -0.08 2.10 -16.15
N PRO A 287 1.26 1.99 -16.18
CA PRO A 287 2.07 1.02 -15.44
C PRO A 287 2.13 1.36 -13.94
N LEU A 288 2.33 0.34 -13.10
CA LEU A 288 2.83 0.52 -11.74
C LEU A 288 4.36 0.54 -11.80
N THR A 289 4.97 1.56 -11.23
CA THR A 289 6.41 1.86 -11.34
C THR A 289 7.00 2.10 -9.97
N VAL A 290 8.25 1.66 -9.77
CA VAL A 290 9.07 2.09 -8.64
C VAL A 290 10.16 3.05 -9.11
N ALA A 291 10.50 4.04 -8.30
CA ALA A 291 11.55 5.01 -8.59
C ALA A 291 12.43 5.28 -7.37
N LEU A 292 13.72 5.58 -7.60
CA LEU A 292 14.70 5.90 -6.57
C LEU A 292 15.12 7.37 -6.65
N SER A 293 15.24 8.01 -5.49
CA SER A 293 15.76 9.37 -5.33
C SER A 293 16.86 9.43 -4.28
N TYR A 294 17.91 10.20 -4.59
CA TYR A 294 19.09 10.43 -3.74
C TYR A 294 19.20 11.88 -3.27
N ASP A 295 18.27 12.74 -3.66
CA ASP A 295 18.23 14.16 -3.33
C ASP A 295 16.92 14.51 -2.60
N ASN A 296 16.50 13.61 -1.70
CA ASN A 296 15.30 13.72 -0.88
C ASN A 296 13.98 13.81 -1.68
N GLY A 297 13.93 13.28 -2.89
CA GLY A 297 12.71 13.23 -3.72
C GLY A 297 12.56 14.40 -4.68
N LEU A 298 13.63 15.16 -4.93
CA LEU A 298 13.62 16.25 -5.93
C LEU A 298 13.78 15.70 -7.35
N THR A 299 14.63 14.69 -7.53
CA THR A 299 14.83 13.98 -8.80
C THR A 299 14.77 12.47 -8.61
N TRP A 300 14.42 11.75 -9.69
CA TRP A 300 14.15 10.31 -9.69
C TRP A 300 14.87 9.62 -10.87
N PRO A 301 16.22 9.55 -10.84
CA PRO A 301 17.03 9.14 -11.99
C PRO A 301 16.91 7.66 -12.38
N TYR A 302 16.47 6.80 -11.46
CA TYR A 302 16.19 5.39 -11.76
C TYR A 302 14.73 5.09 -11.50
N GLN A 303 14.07 4.50 -12.48
CA GLN A 303 12.69 4.03 -12.38
C GLN A 303 12.65 2.61 -12.94
N ARG A 304 11.67 1.79 -12.60
CA ARG A 304 11.43 0.49 -13.26
C ARG A 304 9.96 0.13 -13.14
N ASN A 305 9.35 -0.29 -14.24
CA ASN A 305 7.97 -0.76 -14.22
C ASN A 305 7.92 -2.12 -13.53
N ILE A 306 7.03 -2.23 -12.54
CA ILE A 306 6.71 -3.47 -11.84
C ILE A 306 5.66 -4.26 -12.60
N GLN A 307 4.64 -3.56 -13.11
CA GLN A 307 3.50 -4.19 -13.77
C GLN A 307 2.94 -3.27 -14.85
N ILE A 308 2.64 -3.83 -16.03
CA ILE A 308 2.12 -3.10 -17.20
C ILE A 308 0.85 -3.76 -17.75
N HIS A 309 0.86 -5.09 -17.88
CA HIS A 309 -0.25 -5.91 -18.40
C HIS A 309 -0.53 -7.07 -17.46
N ASP A 310 -1.62 -7.81 -17.64
CA ASP A 310 -1.86 -8.97 -16.79
C ASP A 310 -0.86 -10.09 -17.13
N ASP A 311 -0.40 -10.81 -16.11
CA ASP A 311 0.49 -11.96 -16.25
C ASP A 311 -0.24 -13.21 -16.79
N ASP A 312 -1.59 -13.21 -16.86
CA ASP A 312 -2.41 -14.34 -17.35
C ASP A 312 -2.53 -14.37 -18.90
N ASN A 313 -1.56 -13.76 -19.60
CA ASN A 313 -1.52 -13.56 -21.05
C ASN A 313 -2.71 -12.76 -21.61
N ASN A 314 -3.49 -12.07 -20.77
CA ASN A 314 -4.45 -11.08 -21.24
C ASN A 314 -3.72 -9.79 -21.64
N THR A 315 -3.88 -9.37 -22.90
CA THR A 315 -3.27 -8.14 -23.41
C THR A 315 -4.01 -6.87 -23.00
N GLN A 316 -5.10 -6.97 -22.23
CA GLN A 316 -5.79 -5.80 -21.69
C GLN A 316 -4.93 -5.12 -20.62
N ILE A 317 -5.03 -3.79 -20.56
CA ILE A 317 -4.39 -3.00 -19.50
C ILE A 317 -5.22 -3.20 -18.22
N GLY A 318 -4.65 -3.88 -17.22
CA GLY A 318 -5.29 -4.10 -15.92
C GLY A 318 -5.14 -2.91 -14.96
N GLU A 319 -5.77 -3.02 -13.78
CA GLU A 319 -5.59 -2.05 -12.68
C GLU A 319 -4.54 -2.53 -11.67
N TYR A 320 -3.40 -1.82 -11.57
CA TYR A 320 -2.33 -2.11 -10.60
C TYR A 320 -2.11 -0.92 -9.68
N SER A 321 -2.51 -1.06 -8.41
CA SER A 321 -2.75 0.12 -7.59
C SER A 321 -2.59 -0.12 -6.09
N TYR A 322 -2.56 0.98 -5.33
CA TYR A 322 -2.42 0.98 -3.87
C TYR A 322 -1.21 0.16 -3.42
N PRO A 323 0.00 0.55 -3.88
CA PRO A 323 1.22 -0.12 -3.48
C PRO A 323 1.47 0.07 -1.99
N SER A 324 2.20 -0.88 -1.39
CA SER A 324 2.88 -0.68 -0.14
C SER A 324 4.30 -1.25 -0.13
N LEU A 325 5.25 -0.48 0.39
CA LEU A 325 6.69 -0.72 0.38
C LEU A 325 7.22 -0.94 1.79
N LEU A 326 8.19 -1.84 1.91
CA LEU A 326 8.97 -2.07 3.12
C LEU A 326 10.37 -2.59 2.74
N GLN A 327 11.42 -2.17 3.44
CA GLN A 327 12.72 -2.83 3.34
C GLN A 327 12.91 -3.79 4.52
N SER A 328 13.46 -4.98 4.27
CA SER A 328 13.77 -5.97 5.31
C SER A 328 14.62 -5.35 6.43
N LEU A 329 14.14 -5.47 7.66
CA LEU A 329 14.71 -4.90 8.88
C LEU A 329 15.63 -5.87 9.64
N TRP A 330 15.48 -7.19 9.43
CA TRP A 330 16.26 -8.24 10.11
C TRP A 330 17.46 -8.75 9.29
N SER A 331 18.54 -9.14 9.98
CA SER A 331 19.89 -9.39 9.43
C SER A 331 20.23 -10.87 9.22
N GLY A 332 19.31 -11.65 8.67
CA GLY A 332 19.61 -13.03 8.26
C GLY A 332 19.12 -13.26 6.84
N SER A 333 20.09 -13.41 5.93
CA SER A 333 20.00 -13.68 4.48
C SER A 333 19.47 -12.61 3.54
N ASP A 334 18.57 -11.71 3.96
CA ASP A 334 17.83 -10.80 3.05
C ASP A 334 18.19 -9.31 3.28
N ASP A 335 19.43 -9.03 3.68
CA ASP A 335 19.88 -7.65 3.95
C ASP A 335 19.74 -6.77 2.70
N ASN A 336 18.78 -5.84 2.79
CA ASN A 336 18.40 -4.83 1.78
C ASN A 336 17.32 -5.23 0.77
N ASP A 337 16.67 -6.38 0.93
CA ASP A 337 15.49 -6.70 0.13
C ASP A 337 14.37 -5.69 0.38
N ILE A 338 13.73 -5.29 -0.71
CA ILE A 338 12.58 -4.41 -0.78
C ILE A 338 11.38 -5.28 -1.12
N HIS A 339 10.36 -5.15 -0.30
CA HIS A 339 9.09 -5.84 -0.41
C HIS A 339 8.06 -4.84 -0.91
N LEU A 340 7.36 -5.20 -1.98
CA LEU A 340 6.25 -4.45 -2.54
C LEU A 340 5.02 -5.35 -2.56
N VAL A 341 3.90 -4.87 -2.04
CA VAL A 341 2.58 -5.46 -2.27
C VAL A 341 1.67 -4.46 -2.97
N TYR A 342 0.81 -4.92 -3.85
CA TYR A 342 -0.15 -4.04 -4.54
C TYR A 342 -1.39 -4.80 -4.99
N THR A 343 -2.46 -4.05 -5.27
CA THR A 343 -3.70 -4.57 -5.87
C THR A 343 -3.44 -5.06 -7.28
N TYR A 344 -3.71 -6.34 -7.53
CA TYR A 344 -3.62 -6.93 -8.86
C TYR A 344 -5.02 -7.12 -9.43
N ASP A 345 -5.45 -6.16 -10.27
CA ASP A 345 -6.71 -6.13 -11.02
C ASP A 345 -7.96 -6.36 -10.15
N ARG A 346 -7.88 -6.00 -8.87
CA ARG A 346 -8.86 -6.31 -7.81
C ARG A 346 -9.17 -7.81 -7.64
N LYS A 347 -8.46 -8.69 -8.34
CA LYS A 347 -8.58 -10.16 -8.26
C LYS A 347 -7.88 -10.65 -7.01
N THR A 348 -6.65 -10.19 -6.77
CA THR A 348 -5.83 -10.54 -5.61
C THR A 348 -4.84 -9.43 -5.26
N ILE A 349 -4.00 -9.66 -4.26
CA ILE A 349 -2.81 -8.88 -3.98
C ILE A 349 -1.60 -9.62 -4.57
N LYS A 350 -0.74 -8.89 -5.28
CA LYS A 350 0.56 -9.42 -5.72
C LYS A 350 1.66 -8.91 -4.80
N TYR A 351 2.52 -9.83 -4.37
CA TYR A 351 3.76 -9.55 -3.67
C TYR A 351 4.92 -9.60 -4.66
N VAL A 352 5.88 -8.70 -4.52
CA VAL A 352 7.15 -8.68 -5.28
C VAL A 352 8.30 -8.37 -4.31
N ARG A 353 9.40 -9.11 -4.44
CA ARG A 353 10.67 -8.90 -3.73
C ARG A 353 11.77 -8.58 -4.71
N PHE A 354 12.51 -7.52 -4.47
CA PHE A 354 13.65 -7.07 -5.28
C PHE A 354 14.60 -6.24 -4.43
N ASN A 355 15.66 -5.67 -5.02
CA ASN A 355 16.57 -4.76 -4.33
C ASN A 355 16.87 -3.52 -5.20
N GLU A 356 17.65 -2.57 -4.69
CA GLU A 356 17.99 -1.35 -5.44
C GLU A 356 18.73 -1.64 -6.76
N LYS A 357 19.56 -2.69 -6.79
CA LYS A 357 20.33 -3.06 -7.98
C LYS A 357 19.37 -3.46 -9.11
N TRP A 358 18.35 -4.26 -8.81
CA TRP A 358 17.29 -4.63 -9.75
C TRP A 358 16.62 -3.40 -10.38
N ILE A 359 16.36 -2.33 -9.62
CA ILE A 359 15.74 -1.10 -10.16
C ILE A 359 16.68 -0.39 -11.14
N LYS A 360 18.00 -0.45 -10.91
CA LYS A 360 19.02 0.25 -11.70
C LYS A 360 19.39 -0.46 -13.01
N GLU A 361 19.21 -1.77 -13.08
CA GLU A 361 19.60 -2.62 -14.23
C GLU A 361 18.51 -2.71 -15.31
N GLN A 362 18.02 -1.57 -15.80
CA GLN A 362 17.05 -1.53 -16.90
C GLN A 362 17.58 -2.11 -18.22
#